data_AF-A0AAV1C1M5-F1
#
_entry.id   AF-A0AAV1C1M5-F1
#
_cell.length_a   1.000
_cell.length_b   1.000
_cell.length_c   1.000
_cell.angle_alpha   90.00
_cell.angle_beta   90.00
_cell.angle_gamma   90.00
#
_symmetry.space_group_name_H-M   'P 1'
#
loop_
_entity.id
_entity.type
_entity.pdbx_description
1 polymer ?
#
loop_
_entity_poly.entity_id
_entity_poly.type
_entity_poly.pdbx_seq_one_letter_code
_entity_poly.pdbx_strand_id
1 'polypeptide(L)'
;MAAALAAPFALNGAVKMANSTTSQAYLDGSRVKESKTLIADLCRQFYTLGWVSGTGGSITTKVHDDSIPKPEQLIVMSPSGVQKERMVEDDMYVLSPSGSILSAPLPKPYPHKAPKCTDCAPLFLKAYHMRNAGAVIHSHGIESCLVTMINPFSKEFRITHMEMIKGIQGHGYYDELVVPIIENTAQESELTESLAEAIKAYPKTTAVLVRNHGIYVWGDNWISAKTQAECYHYLFDAAIKLHQLGMDWSTPTHGPIQSANGVLGNVRDAYRPTKATKIASENGTEPLKRCIVLDIEGTTTPISFVTDVLFPYARESVGKHLAATYETAETQDDIKLLRAQVQEDLANGVAGALPIPPEEAGKQDVIAAVVTNVEAMIKADRKITALKELQGHIWRTGFQNNELQSVVFEDVPEALERWHALGIKVTFPCLIVCNVKPVEMFQVDCQKYLEIFV
;
A
#
# COMPACT_ATOMS: atom_id res chain seq x y z
N MET A 1 29.21 -59.88 16.28
CA MET A 1 27.79 -60.30 16.17
C MET A 1 27.02 -59.59 17.29
N ALA A 2 26.00 -58.82 16.91
CA ALA A 2 24.95 -58.18 17.72
C ALA A 2 25.36 -57.34 18.96
N ALA A 3 25.28 -56.01 18.79
CA ALA A 3 25.20 -55.05 19.89
C ALA A 3 23.73 -54.84 20.30
N ALA A 4 23.46 -54.92 21.60
CA ALA A 4 22.13 -54.83 22.20
C ALA A 4 21.64 -53.37 22.29
N LEU A 5 20.37 -53.17 21.93
CA LEU A 5 19.61 -51.93 22.10
C LEU A 5 19.16 -51.78 23.56
N ALA A 6 19.48 -50.65 24.18
CA ALA A 6 18.91 -50.21 25.46
C ALA A 6 18.01 -48.99 25.24
N ALA A 7 16.76 -49.08 25.68
CA ALA A 7 15.81 -47.97 25.73
C ALA A 7 16.10 -47.04 26.93
N PRO A 8 15.90 -45.71 26.84
CA PRO A 8 16.12 -44.82 27.97
C PRO A 8 14.90 -44.66 28.88
N PHE A 9 15.24 -44.42 30.14
CA PHE A 9 14.40 -44.26 31.32
C PHE A 9 13.44 -43.06 31.26
N ALA A 10 12.27 -43.25 31.85
CA ALA A 10 11.33 -42.20 32.24
C ALA A 10 11.85 -41.42 33.46
N LEU A 11 11.74 -40.09 33.43
CA LEU A 11 11.94 -39.22 34.60
C LEU A 11 10.60 -38.60 35.00
N ASN A 12 10.03 -39.11 36.09
CA ASN A 12 8.98 -38.45 36.86
C ASN A 12 9.61 -37.39 37.76
N GLY A 13 9.18 -36.14 37.60
CA GLY A 13 9.51 -35.03 38.49
C GLY A 13 8.31 -34.08 38.58
N ALA A 14 7.36 -34.42 39.44
CA ALA A 14 6.17 -33.62 39.67
C ALA A 14 6.50 -32.36 40.48
N VAL A 15 6.45 -31.20 39.83
CA VAL A 15 6.25 -29.91 40.50
C VAL A 15 4.79 -29.53 40.27
N LYS A 16 3.99 -29.58 41.34
CA LYS A 16 2.61 -29.08 41.39
C LYS A 16 2.64 -27.56 41.19
N MET A 17 2.43 -27.11 39.96
CA MET A 17 2.00 -25.74 39.65
C MET A 17 0.48 -25.77 39.48
N ALA A 18 -0.21 -24.80 40.07
CA ALA A 18 -1.67 -24.74 40.13
C ALA A 18 -2.29 -24.78 38.72
N ASN A 19 -3.00 -25.86 38.43
CA ASN A 19 -3.79 -25.99 37.21
C ASN A 19 -5.02 -25.06 37.28
N SER A 20 -5.02 -24.00 36.50
CA SER A 20 -6.28 -23.46 35.99
C SER A 20 -6.80 -24.45 34.95
N THR A 21 -7.61 -25.42 35.37
CA THR A 21 -8.19 -26.41 34.46
C THR A 21 -9.11 -25.67 33.48
N THR A 22 -8.62 -25.40 32.27
CA THR A 22 -9.46 -24.88 31.18
C THR A 22 -10.59 -25.88 30.95
N SER A 23 -11.85 -25.43 31.06
CA SER A 23 -12.98 -26.34 30.87
C SER A 23 -13.05 -26.78 29.40
N GLN A 24 -13.37 -28.05 29.16
CA GLN A 24 -13.61 -28.56 27.80
C GLN A 24 -14.69 -27.73 27.08
N ALA A 25 -15.67 -27.24 27.83
CA ALA A 25 -16.71 -26.34 27.32
C ALA A 25 -16.17 -25.01 26.76
N TYR A 26 -15.09 -24.45 27.32
CA TYR A 26 -14.46 -23.25 26.77
C TYR A 26 -13.67 -23.56 25.50
N LEU A 27 -12.95 -24.70 25.46
CA LEU A 27 -12.22 -25.16 24.28
C LEU A 27 -13.14 -25.39 23.08
N ASP A 28 -14.31 -25.97 23.32
CA ASP A 28 -15.32 -26.26 22.30
C ASP A 28 -16.29 -25.08 22.05
N GLY A 29 -16.05 -23.93 22.70
CA GLY A 29 -16.90 -22.76 22.64
C GLY A 29 -16.88 -22.03 21.29
N SER A 30 -17.96 -21.32 20.98
CA SER A 30 -18.11 -20.58 19.71
C SER A 30 -17.01 -19.54 19.48
N ARG A 31 -16.54 -18.88 20.55
CA ARG A 31 -15.46 -17.87 20.49
C ARG A 31 -14.13 -18.44 19.99
N VAL A 32 -13.80 -19.67 20.40
CA VAL A 32 -12.59 -20.36 19.92
C VAL A 32 -12.74 -20.67 18.45
N LYS A 33 -13.91 -21.17 18.03
CA LYS A 33 -14.22 -21.44 16.63
C LYS A 33 -14.12 -20.18 15.76
N GLU A 34 -14.77 -19.09 16.16
CA GLU A 34 -14.70 -17.77 15.50
C GLU A 34 -13.25 -17.30 15.33
N SER A 35 -12.41 -17.47 16.37
CA SER A 35 -10.99 -17.10 16.34
C SER A 35 -10.17 -17.96 15.36
N LYS A 36 -10.49 -19.26 15.24
CA LYS A 36 -9.88 -20.16 14.25
C LYS A 36 -10.24 -19.76 12.82
N THR A 37 -11.51 -19.48 12.57
CA THR A 37 -11.99 -19.01 11.26
C THR A 37 -11.34 -17.68 10.88
N LEU A 38 -11.28 -16.74 11.83
CA LEU A 38 -10.63 -15.44 11.64
C LEU A 38 -9.16 -15.57 11.23
N ILE A 39 -8.37 -16.42 11.90
CA ILE A 39 -6.96 -16.63 11.51
C ILE A 39 -6.85 -17.16 10.09
N ALA A 40 -7.70 -18.12 9.70
CA ALA A 40 -7.72 -18.65 8.34
C ALA A 40 -8.06 -17.57 7.29
N ASP A 41 -9.03 -16.71 7.59
CA ASP A 41 -9.42 -15.58 6.72
C ASP A 41 -8.30 -14.54 6.59
N LEU A 42 -7.66 -14.19 7.71
CA LEU A 42 -6.54 -13.24 7.72
C LEU A 42 -5.33 -13.77 6.95
N CYS A 43 -4.98 -15.04 7.11
CA CYS A 43 -3.90 -15.64 6.34
C CYS A 43 -4.18 -15.66 4.83
N ARG A 44 -5.43 -15.84 4.41
CA ARG A 44 -5.83 -15.67 3.00
C ARG A 44 -5.56 -14.26 2.50
N GLN A 45 -5.93 -13.23 3.27
CA GLN A 45 -5.67 -11.84 2.91
C GLN A 45 -4.16 -11.53 2.89
N PHE A 46 -3.43 -11.96 3.92
CA PHE A 46 -1.98 -11.75 4.03
C PHE A 46 -1.22 -12.41 2.90
N TYR A 47 -1.70 -13.56 2.40
CA TYR A 47 -1.11 -14.20 1.24
C TYR A 47 -1.26 -13.33 -0.01
N THR A 48 -2.43 -12.74 -0.26
CA THR A 48 -2.65 -11.80 -1.37
C THR A 48 -1.78 -10.55 -1.25
N LEU A 49 -1.47 -10.11 -0.03
CA LEU A 49 -0.53 -9.01 0.24
C LEU A 49 0.95 -9.42 0.12
N GLY A 50 1.24 -10.72 -0.08
CA GLY A 50 2.60 -11.26 -0.18
C GLY A 50 3.30 -11.55 1.16
N TRP A 51 2.65 -11.29 2.29
CA TRP A 51 3.24 -11.35 3.64
C TRP A 51 3.50 -12.76 4.16
N VAL A 52 2.74 -13.76 3.69
CA VAL A 52 2.81 -15.15 4.18
C VAL A 52 3.03 -16.16 3.04
N SER A 53 3.83 -15.75 2.05
CA SER A 53 4.16 -16.56 0.87
C SER A 53 5.07 -17.74 1.22
N GLY A 54 5.02 -18.82 0.43
CA GLY A 54 5.98 -19.93 0.54
C GLY A 54 5.97 -20.67 1.88
N THR A 55 4.81 -20.72 2.57
CA THR A 55 4.60 -21.25 3.93
C THR A 55 5.20 -20.43 5.07
N GLY A 56 5.91 -19.34 4.74
CA GLY A 56 6.48 -18.37 5.67
C GLY A 56 5.43 -17.46 6.30
N GLY A 57 5.84 -16.71 7.31
CA GLY A 57 4.95 -15.89 8.13
C GLY A 57 3.90 -16.70 8.91
N SER A 58 3.18 -16.04 9.81
CA SER A 58 2.21 -16.68 10.69
C SER A 58 1.39 -15.62 11.43
N ILE A 59 0.25 -16.00 12.01
CA ILE A 59 -0.50 -15.14 12.92
C ILE A 59 -0.98 -15.95 14.11
N THR A 60 -1.05 -15.28 15.25
CA THR A 60 -1.71 -15.79 16.45
C THR A 60 -2.62 -14.73 17.05
N THR A 61 -3.70 -15.17 17.68
CA THR A 61 -4.59 -14.31 18.45
C THR A 61 -4.95 -14.98 19.77
N LYS A 62 -5.12 -14.19 20.82
CA LYS A 62 -5.92 -14.61 21.97
C LYS A 62 -7.39 -14.67 21.55
N VAL A 63 -8.11 -15.64 22.10
CA VAL A 63 -9.55 -15.80 21.87
C VAL A 63 -10.27 -14.63 22.50
N HIS A 64 -10.92 -13.81 21.68
CA HIS A 64 -11.62 -12.63 22.16
C HIS A 64 -12.89 -13.02 22.91
N ASP A 65 -12.80 -13.00 24.24
CA ASP A 65 -13.89 -13.30 25.15
C ASP A 65 -13.90 -12.29 26.30
N ASP A 66 -14.84 -11.34 26.27
CA ASP A 66 -14.97 -10.27 27.27
C ASP A 66 -15.25 -10.79 28.68
N SER A 67 -15.70 -12.05 28.82
CA SER A 67 -15.93 -12.67 30.12
C SER A 67 -14.65 -13.18 30.78
N ILE A 68 -13.55 -13.26 30.05
CA ILE A 68 -12.27 -13.80 30.51
C ILE A 68 -11.18 -12.71 30.38
N PRO A 69 -10.41 -12.43 31.45
CA PRO A 69 -9.31 -11.48 31.37
C PRO A 69 -8.33 -11.83 30.25
N LYS A 70 -7.89 -10.84 29.45
CA LYS A 70 -6.95 -11.04 28.33
C LYS A 70 -5.74 -11.92 28.68
N PRO A 71 -5.07 -11.76 29.84
CA PRO A 71 -3.95 -12.64 30.21
C PRO A 71 -4.33 -14.12 30.32
N GLU A 72 -5.58 -14.44 30.67
CA GLU A 72 -6.11 -15.78 30.90
C GLU A 72 -6.83 -16.38 29.66
N GLN A 73 -7.02 -15.58 28.61
CA GLN A 73 -7.61 -16.06 27.36
C GLN A 73 -6.71 -17.07 26.66
N LEU A 74 -7.35 -18.09 26.07
CA LEU A 74 -6.73 -19.09 25.21
C LEU A 74 -6.05 -18.45 24.00
N ILE A 75 -5.05 -19.13 23.46
CA ILE A 75 -4.29 -18.68 22.30
C ILE A 75 -4.61 -19.58 21.12
N VAL A 76 -5.02 -19.02 19.99
CA VAL A 76 -5.16 -19.72 18.72
C VAL A 76 -3.95 -19.41 17.85
N MET A 77 -3.42 -20.44 17.19
CA MET A 77 -2.17 -20.33 16.46
C MET A 77 -2.19 -21.16 15.17
N SER A 78 -1.68 -20.59 14.08
CA SER A 78 -1.55 -21.30 12.82
C SER A 78 -0.41 -22.33 12.82
N PRO A 79 -0.54 -23.43 12.07
CA PRO A 79 0.51 -24.44 11.90
C PRO A 79 1.73 -23.98 11.08
N SER A 80 2.87 -24.61 11.33
CA SER A 80 4.10 -24.46 10.53
C SER A 80 4.00 -25.23 9.20
N GLY A 81 4.69 -24.75 8.16
CA GLY A 81 4.94 -25.51 6.92
C GLY A 81 3.72 -25.84 6.06
N VAL A 82 2.59 -25.16 6.28
CA VAL A 82 1.38 -25.28 5.43
C VAL A 82 1.20 -24.05 4.55
N GLN A 83 0.47 -24.24 3.44
CA GLN A 83 -0.06 -23.17 2.58
C GLN A 83 -1.07 -22.34 3.38
N LYS A 84 -0.67 -21.11 3.74
CA LYS A 84 -1.39 -20.25 4.69
C LYS A 84 -2.75 -19.81 4.16
N GLU A 85 -2.86 -19.63 2.86
CA GLU A 85 -4.08 -19.27 2.14
C GLU A 85 -5.11 -20.40 2.02
N ARG A 86 -4.73 -21.63 2.36
CA ARG A 86 -5.61 -22.81 2.28
C ARG A 86 -6.01 -23.38 3.64
N MET A 87 -5.61 -22.70 4.71
CA MET A 87 -5.94 -23.14 6.06
C MET A 87 -7.44 -23.02 6.31
N VAL A 88 -7.95 -23.97 7.09
CA VAL A 88 -9.31 -23.97 7.63
C VAL A 88 -9.26 -24.02 9.16
N GLU A 89 -10.43 -23.89 9.80
CA GLU A 89 -10.53 -23.89 11.27
C GLU A 89 -9.92 -25.14 11.93
N ASP A 90 -10.08 -26.31 11.30
CA ASP A 90 -9.57 -27.59 11.80
C ASP A 90 -8.05 -27.72 11.72
N ASP A 91 -7.37 -26.82 11.00
CA ASP A 91 -5.90 -26.80 10.91
C ASP A 91 -5.24 -26.08 12.10
N MET A 92 -6.02 -25.38 12.95
CA MET A 92 -5.50 -24.50 14.00
C MET A 92 -5.16 -25.21 15.30
N TYR A 93 -4.10 -24.76 15.95
CA TYR A 93 -3.76 -25.13 17.32
C TYR A 93 -4.49 -24.23 18.32
N VAL A 94 -4.85 -24.80 19.47
CA VAL A 94 -5.31 -24.04 20.66
C VAL A 94 -4.36 -24.31 21.81
N LEU A 95 -3.80 -23.25 22.37
CA LEU A 95 -2.84 -23.28 23.47
C LEU A 95 -3.46 -22.63 24.70
N SER A 96 -3.01 -23.07 25.87
CA SER A 96 -3.25 -22.41 27.14
C SER A 96 -2.61 -21.02 27.15
N PRO A 97 -2.96 -20.16 28.11
CA PRO A 97 -2.31 -18.85 28.27
C PRO A 97 -0.80 -18.94 28.52
N SER A 98 -0.32 -20.05 29.10
CA SER A 98 1.09 -20.34 29.34
C SER A 98 1.81 -20.91 28.10
N GLY A 99 1.11 -21.16 27.00
CA GLY A 99 1.66 -21.70 25.76
C GLY A 99 1.66 -23.23 25.64
N SER A 100 1.01 -23.95 26.56
CA SER A 100 0.88 -25.41 26.48
C SER A 100 -0.21 -25.79 25.47
N ILE A 101 0.06 -26.74 24.58
CA ILE A 101 -0.92 -27.18 23.57
C ILE A 101 -2.09 -27.90 24.27
N LEU A 102 -3.31 -27.41 24.06
CA LEU A 102 -4.56 -28.00 24.56
C LEU A 102 -5.34 -28.73 23.45
N SER A 103 -5.25 -28.22 22.22
CA SER A 103 -5.85 -28.84 21.03
C SER A 103 -4.90 -28.72 19.84
N ALA A 104 -4.81 -29.79 19.06
CA ALA A 104 -3.98 -29.87 17.87
C ALA A 104 -4.81 -30.38 16.67
N PRO A 105 -4.49 -29.96 15.45
CA PRO A 105 -5.16 -30.44 14.24
C PRO A 105 -4.97 -31.95 14.06
N LEU A 106 -5.99 -32.60 13.50
CA LEU A 106 -5.93 -34.02 13.18
C LEU A 106 -4.94 -34.26 12.02
N PRO A 107 -4.18 -35.38 12.03
CA PRO A 107 -3.36 -35.75 10.90
C PRO A 107 -4.23 -35.94 9.65
N LYS A 108 -3.91 -35.22 8.56
CA LYS A 108 -4.53 -35.48 7.26
C LYS A 108 -4.05 -36.83 6.70
N PRO A 109 -4.84 -37.53 5.87
CA PRO A 109 -4.43 -38.78 5.25
C PRO A 109 -3.12 -38.65 4.46
N TYR A 110 -2.44 -39.77 4.22
CA TYR A 110 -1.23 -39.83 3.39
C TYR A 110 -1.43 -39.08 2.05
N PRO A 111 -0.45 -38.29 1.56
CA PRO A 111 0.95 -38.17 1.99
C PRO A 111 1.22 -37.08 3.04
N HIS A 112 0.20 -36.53 3.68
CA HIS A 112 0.34 -35.37 4.56
C HIS A 112 0.91 -35.76 5.93
N LYS A 113 1.99 -35.09 6.36
CA LYS A 113 2.45 -35.18 7.75
C LYS A 113 1.50 -34.37 8.64
N ALA A 114 1.32 -34.78 9.88
CA ALA A 114 0.68 -33.93 10.87
C ALA A 114 1.46 -32.61 10.92
N PRO A 115 0.80 -31.45 10.72
CA PRO A 115 1.48 -30.17 10.82
C PRO A 115 2.06 -30.04 12.23
N LYS A 116 3.15 -29.29 12.37
CA LYS A 116 3.68 -28.91 13.67
C LYS A 116 3.09 -27.56 14.07
N CYS A 117 3.05 -27.28 15.37
CA CYS A 117 2.83 -25.91 15.83
C CYS A 117 3.93 -25.02 15.22
N THR A 118 3.62 -23.77 14.90
CA THR A 118 4.57 -22.83 14.28
C THR A 118 5.85 -22.69 15.10
N ASP A 119 7.00 -22.68 14.42
CA ASP A 119 8.31 -22.47 15.05
C ASP A 119 8.44 -21.04 15.63
N CYS A 120 7.56 -20.11 15.21
CA CYS A 120 7.38 -18.78 15.78
C CYS A 120 6.71 -18.76 17.17
N ALA A 121 6.18 -19.88 17.67
CA ALA A 121 5.40 -19.91 18.91
C ALA A 121 6.13 -19.29 20.12
N PRO A 122 7.43 -19.57 20.37
CA PRO A 122 8.15 -18.93 21.47
C PRO A 122 8.23 -17.41 21.36
N LEU A 123 8.39 -16.88 20.13
CA LEU A 123 8.47 -15.45 19.85
C LEU A 123 7.13 -14.76 20.11
N PHE A 124 6.04 -15.38 19.67
CA PHE A 124 4.69 -14.92 19.94
C PHE A 124 4.37 -14.87 21.43
N LEU A 125 4.76 -15.89 22.19
CA LEU A 125 4.59 -15.93 23.64
C LEU A 125 5.36 -14.80 24.34
N LYS A 126 6.54 -14.39 23.82
CA LYS A 126 7.25 -13.22 24.36
C LYS A 126 6.43 -11.94 24.21
N ALA A 127 5.84 -11.69 23.04
CA ALA A 127 4.98 -10.52 22.84
C ALA A 127 3.74 -10.57 23.77
N TYR A 128 3.11 -11.73 23.93
CA TYR A 128 2.00 -11.88 24.88
C TYR A 128 2.40 -11.56 26.32
N HIS A 129 3.52 -12.12 26.81
CA HIS A 129 3.93 -11.93 28.21
C HIS A 129 4.54 -10.55 28.49
N MET A 130 5.31 -9.98 27.56
CA MET A 130 6.06 -8.73 27.77
C MET A 130 5.30 -7.49 27.34
N ARG A 131 4.23 -7.63 26.55
CA ARG A 131 3.43 -6.52 26.02
C ARG A 131 1.95 -6.65 26.24
N ASN A 132 1.48 -7.74 26.88
CA ASN A 132 0.06 -8.02 27.05
C ASN A 132 -0.67 -7.95 25.68
N ALA A 133 -0.04 -8.44 24.62
CA ALA A 133 -0.63 -8.42 23.29
C ALA A 133 -1.92 -9.25 23.23
N GLY A 134 -2.84 -8.88 22.35
CA GLY A 134 -4.00 -9.70 22.00
C GLY A 134 -3.83 -10.46 20.68
N ALA A 135 -2.95 -9.99 19.80
CA ALA A 135 -2.57 -10.70 18.58
C ALA A 135 -1.14 -10.36 18.17
N VAL A 136 -0.51 -11.27 17.44
CA VAL A 136 0.83 -11.11 16.88
C VAL A 136 0.85 -11.62 15.45
N ILE A 137 1.40 -10.82 14.54
CA ILE A 137 1.57 -11.12 13.12
C ILE A 137 3.06 -11.24 12.85
N HIS A 138 3.43 -12.30 12.14
CA HIS A 138 4.74 -12.47 11.56
C HIS A 138 4.62 -12.43 10.04
N SER A 139 5.31 -11.49 9.41
CA SER A 139 5.29 -11.29 7.97
C SER A 139 6.69 -11.44 7.39
N HIS A 140 6.76 -12.10 6.23
CA HIS A 140 7.93 -12.24 5.35
C HIS A 140 7.82 -11.31 4.13
N GLY A 141 7.06 -10.21 4.25
CA GLY A 141 6.91 -9.24 3.17
C GLY A 141 8.26 -8.70 2.68
N ILE A 142 8.41 -8.58 1.36
CA ILE A 142 9.73 -8.35 0.74
C ILE A 142 10.32 -7.00 1.14
N GLU A 143 9.50 -5.97 1.28
CA GLU A 143 9.88 -4.65 1.79
C GLU A 143 10.44 -4.71 3.22
N SER A 144 9.86 -5.53 4.10
CA SER A 144 10.40 -5.71 5.46
C SER A 144 11.78 -6.39 5.45
N CYS A 145 12.05 -7.23 4.45
CA CYS A 145 13.36 -7.83 4.23
C CYS A 145 14.36 -6.81 3.64
N LEU A 146 14.00 -6.16 2.53
CA LEU A 146 14.87 -5.23 1.79
C LEU A 146 15.26 -3.99 2.60
N VAL A 147 14.34 -3.44 3.40
CA VAL A 147 14.64 -2.23 4.20
C VAL A 147 15.79 -2.46 5.18
N THR A 148 15.93 -3.69 5.69
CA THR A 148 17.05 -4.07 6.58
C THR A 148 18.38 -4.20 5.85
N MET A 149 18.37 -4.31 4.52
CA MET A 149 19.58 -4.43 3.69
C MET A 149 20.13 -3.08 3.22
N ILE A 150 19.32 -2.02 3.24
CA ILE A 150 19.74 -0.68 2.80
C ILE A 150 20.91 -0.17 3.67
N ASN A 151 20.83 -0.42 4.98
CA ASN A 151 21.94 -0.18 5.90
C ASN A 151 22.25 -1.44 6.72
N PRO A 152 23.16 -2.31 6.23
CA PRO A 152 23.42 -3.63 6.81
C PRO A 152 23.92 -3.61 8.26
N PHE A 153 24.46 -2.49 8.73
CA PHE A 153 25.00 -2.35 10.09
C PHE A 153 24.07 -1.60 11.04
N SER A 154 22.96 -1.04 10.54
CA SER A 154 22.01 -0.34 11.40
C SER A 154 21.26 -1.31 12.29
N LYS A 155 21.16 -1.00 13.58
CA LYS A 155 20.33 -1.74 14.54
C LYS A 155 18.88 -1.26 14.58
N GLU A 156 18.57 -0.23 13.80
CA GLU A 156 17.28 0.45 13.81
C GLU A 156 16.88 0.85 12.40
N PHE A 157 15.59 0.73 12.12
CA PHE A 157 14.93 1.45 11.04
C PHE A 157 14.29 2.71 11.62
N ARG A 158 14.47 3.85 10.95
CA ARG A 158 13.98 5.16 11.38
C ARG A 158 13.26 5.83 10.21
N ILE A 159 12.08 6.42 10.45
CA ILE A 159 11.32 7.21 9.48
C ILE A 159 10.48 8.27 10.21
N THR A 160 10.25 9.42 9.61
CA THR A 160 9.46 10.51 10.22
C THR A 160 8.58 11.20 9.18
N HIS A 161 7.64 12.06 9.60
CA HIS A 161 6.85 12.95 8.73
C HIS A 161 6.03 12.25 7.63
N MET A 162 5.61 11.01 7.91
CA MET A 162 4.74 10.20 7.05
C MET A 162 3.39 9.99 7.73
N GLU A 163 2.28 10.21 7.01
CA GLU A 163 0.91 10.12 7.55
C GLU A 163 0.62 8.74 8.18
N MET A 164 1.17 7.67 7.60
CA MET A 164 0.98 6.30 8.07
C MET A 164 1.62 6.01 9.44
N ILE A 165 2.49 6.90 9.95
CA ILE A 165 3.03 6.78 11.33
C ILE A 165 1.91 6.88 12.36
N LYS A 166 0.84 7.65 12.09
CA LYS A 166 -0.31 7.78 13.00
C LYS A 166 -1.07 6.47 13.23
N GLY A 167 -0.91 5.51 12.33
CA GLY A 167 -1.48 4.17 12.49
C GLY A 167 -0.70 3.27 13.46
N ILE A 168 0.49 3.71 13.89
CA ILE A 168 1.32 3.01 14.88
C ILE A 168 0.99 3.52 16.28
N GLN A 169 0.72 2.60 17.20
CA GLN A 169 0.34 2.95 18.56
C GLN A 169 1.37 3.89 19.21
N GLY A 170 0.88 4.99 19.78
CA GLY A 170 1.70 5.95 20.51
C GLY A 170 2.52 6.93 19.65
N HIS A 171 2.22 7.04 18.35
CA HIS A 171 2.89 7.97 17.44
C HIS A 171 1.90 8.90 16.72
N GLY A 172 2.34 10.12 16.46
CA GLY A 172 1.70 11.12 15.62
C GLY A 172 2.49 11.40 14.33
N TYR A 173 1.96 12.28 13.48
CA TYR A 173 2.56 12.61 12.18
C TYR A 173 4.02 13.10 12.27
N TYR A 174 4.30 14.00 13.22
CA TYR A 174 5.62 14.62 13.38
C TYR A 174 6.61 13.74 14.17
N ASP A 175 6.16 12.59 14.69
CA ASP A 175 7.04 11.73 15.48
C ASP A 175 8.05 10.99 14.57
N GLU A 176 9.19 10.65 15.15
CA GLU A 176 10.12 9.69 14.55
C GLU A 176 9.71 8.28 14.98
N LEU A 177 9.38 7.43 14.01
CA LEU A 177 9.17 6.02 14.23
C LEU A 177 10.52 5.30 14.22
N VAL A 178 10.80 4.59 15.31
CA VAL A 178 12.01 3.76 15.45
C VAL A 178 11.59 2.29 15.60
N VAL A 179 12.09 1.43 14.72
CA VAL A 179 11.86 -0.02 14.75
C VAL A 179 13.18 -0.75 14.95
N PRO A 180 13.37 -1.50 16.05
CA PRO A 180 14.61 -2.27 16.25
C PRO A 180 14.77 -3.38 15.22
N ILE A 181 16.01 -3.61 14.81
CA ILE A 181 16.42 -4.67 13.89
C ILE A 181 17.29 -5.66 14.67
N ILE A 182 16.89 -6.94 14.69
CA ILE A 182 17.69 -8.04 15.22
C ILE A 182 18.30 -8.87 14.07
N GLU A 183 19.43 -9.52 14.34
CA GLU A 183 20.07 -10.41 13.37
C GLU A 183 19.33 -11.74 13.26
N ASN A 184 19.26 -12.28 12.05
CA ASN A 184 18.63 -13.57 11.79
C ASN A 184 19.50 -14.74 12.26
N THR A 185 18.87 -15.86 12.57
CA THR A 185 19.51 -17.12 12.97
C THR A 185 19.04 -18.26 12.08
N ALA A 186 19.75 -19.40 12.10
CA ALA A 186 19.38 -20.56 11.29
C ALA A 186 18.07 -21.21 11.77
N GLN A 187 17.77 -21.11 13.07
CA GLN A 187 16.54 -21.62 13.68
C GLN A 187 15.76 -20.47 14.31
N GLU A 188 14.47 -20.35 13.97
CA GLU A 188 13.60 -19.28 14.48
C GLU A 188 13.55 -19.24 16.00
N SER A 189 13.57 -20.39 16.68
CA SER A 189 13.54 -20.47 18.14
C SER A 189 14.71 -19.76 18.82
N GLU A 190 15.87 -19.64 18.15
CA GLU A 190 17.06 -18.94 18.65
C GLU A 190 16.88 -17.41 18.68
N LEU A 191 15.92 -16.86 17.93
CA LEU A 191 15.58 -15.43 17.94
C LEU A 191 14.87 -14.98 19.23
N THR A 192 14.43 -15.91 20.06
CA THR A 192 13.58 -15.62 21.22
C THR A 192 14.23 -14.67 22.22
N GLU A 193 15.54 -14.82 22.46
CA GLU A 193 16.27 -13.96 23.40
C GLU A 193 16.51 -12.56 22.84
N SER A 194 17.01 -12.46 21.60
CA SER A 194 17.25 -11.17 20.93
C SER A 194 15.97 -10.37 20.73
N LEU A 195 14.85 -11.04 20.41
CA LEU A 195 13.53 -10.41 20.37
C LEU A 195 13.14 -9.85 21.75
N ALA A 196 13.31 -10.62 22.83
CA ALA A 196 12.98 -10.18 24.18
C ALA A 196 13.85 -8.99 24.63
N GLU A 197 15.13 -8.99 24.28
CA GLU A 197 16.04 -7.87 24.53
C GLU A 197 15.63 -6.61 23.75
N ALA A 198 15.29 -6.75 22.46
CA ALA A 198 14.78 -5.64 21.64
C ALA A 198 13.46 -5.09 22.23
N ILE A 199 12.53 -5.96 22.60
CA ILE A 199 11.30 -5.55 23.30
C ILE A 199 11.67 -4.78 24.58
N LYS A 200 12.59 -5.27 25.42
CA LYS A 200 12.97 -4.55 26.65
C LYS A 200 13.61 -3.18 26.38
N ALA A 201 14.49 -3.08 25.38
CA ALA A 201 15.21 -1.87 25.05
C ALA A 201 14.32 -0.79 24.41
N TYR A 202 13.27 -1.19 23.69
CA TYR A 202 12.36 -0.28 22.98
C TYR A 202 10.94 -0.39 23.57
N PRO A 203 10.65 0.25 24.71
CA PRO A 203 9.39 0.08 25.43
C PRO A 203 8.15 0.52 24.64
N LYS A 204 8.31 1.50 23.74
CA LYS A 204 7.24 2.01 22.86
C LYS A 204 7.04 1.20 21.58
N THR A 205 7.93 0.26 21.25
CA THR A 205 7.81 -0.47 19.99
C THR A 205 6.64 -1.44 20.02
N THR A 206 5.92 -1.53 18.89
CA THR A 206 4.94 -2.56 18.60
C THR A 206 5.41 -3.54 17.51
N ALA A 207 6.67 -3.43 17.09
CA ALA A 207 7.28 -4.36 16.16
C ALA A 207 8.79 -4.53 16.32
N VAL A 208 9.32 -5.63 15.79
CA VAL A 208 10.75 -5.91 15.66
C VAL A 208 11.01 -6.48 14.26
N LEU A 209 11.96 -5.88 13.54
CA LEU A 209 12.47 -6.39 12.27
C LEU A 209 13.53 -7.46 12.52
N VAL A 210 13.53 -8.50 11.68
CA VAL A 210 14.56 -9.53 11.63
C VAL A 210 15.28 -9.41 10.29
N ARG A 211 16.58 -9.12 10.32
CA ARG A 211 17.36 -8.81 9.12
C ARG A 211 17.28 -9.96 8.11
N ASN A 212 17.08 -9.65 6.82
CA ASN A 212 17.00 -10.64 5.74
C ASN A 212 15.89 -11.71 5.94
N HIS A 213 14.87 -11.41 6.75
CA HIS A 213 13.83 -12.37 7.11
C HIS A 213 12.45 -11.72 7.03
N GLY A 214 12.16 -10.75 7.89
CA GLY A 214 10.80 -10.21 7.99
C GLY A 214 10.57 -9.38 9.23
N ILE A 215 9.33 -9.35 9.71
CA ILE A 215 8.91 -8.55 10.86
C ILE A 215 7.95 -9.31 11.78
N TYR A 216 8.02 -9.03 13.08
CA TYR A 216 7.00 -9.38 14.07
C TYR A 216 6.29 -8.12 14.55
N VAL A 217 4.96 -8.08 14.47
CA VAL A 217 4.11 -6.95 14.84
C VAL A 217 3.05 -7.43 15.83
N TRP A 218 2.79 -6.69 16.90
CA TRP A 218 1.75 -7.03 17.88
C TRP A 218 0.85 -5.85 18.20
N GLY A 219 -0.38 -6.15 18.63
CA GLY A 219 -1.37 -5.16 19.03
C GLY A 219 -2.27 -5.69 20.15
N ASP A 220 -3.13 -4.82 20.68
CA ASP A 220 -4.08 -5.16 21.74
C ASP A 220 -5.13 -6.19 21.30
N ASN A 221 -5.37 -6.28 20.00
CA ASN A 221 -6.24 -7.24 19.34
C ASN A 221 -5.78 -7.43 17.87
N TRP A 222 -6.43 -8.32 17.14
CA TRP A 222 -6.08 -8.59 15.74
C TRP A 222 -6.24 -7.36 14.83
N ILE A 223 -7.20 -6.47 15.11
CA ILE A 223 -7.49 -5.27 14.31
C ILE A 223 -6.31 -4.31 14.39
N SER A 224 -5.88 -3.99 15.62
CA SER A 224 -4.72 -3.12 15.86
C SER A 224 -3.42 -3.75 15.37
N ALA A 225 -3.21 -5.06 15.59
CA ALA A 225 -2.03 -5.76 15.06
C ALA A 225 -1.98 -5.67 13.52
N LYS A 226 -3.09 -5.95 12.84
CA LYS A 226 -3.19 -5.87 11.37
C LYS A 226 -3.00 -4.45 10.87
N THR A 227 -3.68 -3.47 11.45
CA THR A 227 -3.60 -2.06 11.04
C THR A 227 -2.16 -1.55 11.14
N GLN A 228 -1.48 -1.84 12.26
CA GLN A 228 -0.08 -1.49 12.42
C GLN A 228 0.83 -2.22 11.42
N ALA A 229 0.57 -3.51 11.15
CA ALA A 229 1.33 -4.26 10.14
C ALA A 229 1.21 -3.60 8.75
N GLU A 230 0.01 -3.20 8.34
CA GLU A 230 -0.21 -2.47 7.08
C GLU A 230 0.57 -1.15 7.05
N CYS A 231 0.57 -0.41 8.15
CA CYS A 231 1.34 0.83 8.28
C CYS A 231 2.85 0.59 8.22
N TYR A 232 3.37 -0.42 8.92
CA TYR A 232 4.78 -0.79 8.86
C TYR A 232 5.21 -1.18 7.45
N HIS A 233 4.46 -2.07 6.79
CA HIS A 233 4.73 -2.48 5.42
C HIS A 233 4.71 -1.30 4.45
N TYR A 234 3.73 -0.39 4.58
CA TYR A 234 3.70 0.84 3.80
C TYR A 234 4.95 1.71 4.04
N LEU A 235 5.34 1.92 5.31
CA LEU A 235 6.47 2.78 5.67
C LEU A 235 7.80 2.20 5.19
N PHE A 236 7.98 0.88 5.18
CA PHE A 236 9.16 0.23 4.61
C PHE A 236 9.21 0.39 3.09
N ASP A 237 8.09 0.17 2.40
CA ASP A 237 8.01 0.37 0.95
C ASP A 237 8.26 1.84 0.57
N ALA A 238 7.70 2.78 1.34
CA ALA A 238 7.96 4.21 1.17
C ALA A 238 9.45 4.54 1.37
N ALA A 239 10.09 4.02 2.42
CA ALA A 239 11.52 4.23 2.66
C ALA A 239 12.38 3.66 1.52
N ILE A 240 12.07 2.47 1.01
CA ILE A 240 12.76 1.87 -0.13
C ILE A 240 12.61 2.75 -1.38
N LYS A 241 11.40 3.24 -1.67
CA LYS A 241 11.13 4.11 -2.81
C LYS A 241 11.83 5.46 -2.68
N LEU A 242 11.79 6.08 -1.51
CA LEU A 242 12.52 7.31 -1.21
C LEU A 242 14.03 7.09 -1.42
N HIS A 243 14.58 5.98 -0.92
CA HIS A 243 15.98 5.62 -1.14
C HIS A 243 16.33 5.49 -2.63
N GLN A 244 15.50 4.81 -3.41
CA GLN A 244 15.68 4.65 -4.86
C GLN A 244 15.65 5.98 -5.61
N LEU A 245 14.88 6.95 -5.11
CA LEU A 245 14.82 8.32 -5.62
C LEU A 245 15.96 9.21 -5.10
N GLY A 246 16.86 8.67 -4.27
CA GLY A 246 17.96 9.41 -3.66
C GLY A 246 17.52 10.36 -2.55
N MET A 247 16.37 10.11 -1.92
CA MET A 247 15.80 10.89 -0.81
C MET A 247 15.95 10.19 0.55
N ASP A 248 16.16 10.98 1.59
CA ASP A 248 16.37 10.52 2.96
C ASP A 248 15.05 10.51 3.75
N TRP A 249 14.48 9.31 3.91
CA TRP A 249 13.24 9.08 4.65
C TRP A 249 13.34 9.38 6.15
N SER A 250 14.54 9.53 6.70
CA SER A 250 14.75 9.83 8.11
C SER A 250 14.70 11.33 8.44
N THR A 251 14.59 12.20 7.43
CA THR A 251 14.53 13.66 7.60
C THR A 251 13.12 14.20 7.38
N PRO A 252 12.68 15.24 8.11
CA PRO A 252 11.37 15.86 7.93
C PRO A 252 11.04 16.33 6.51
N THR A 253 12.05 16.79 5.77
CA THR A 253 11.87 17.32 4.41
C THR A 253 11.99 16.25 3.33
N HIS A 254 12.36 15.02 3.69
CA HIS A 254 12.72 13.95 2.76
C HIS A 254 13.68 14.41 1.65
N GLY A 255 14.66 15.24 2.03
CA GLY A 255 15.61 15.83 1.10
C GLY A 255 16.60 14.79 0.54
N PRO A 256 17.52 15.19 -0.34
CA PRO A 256 18.50 14.26 -0.91
C PRO A 256 19.36 13.57 0.16
N ILE A 257 19.68 12.28 -0.05
CA ILE A 257 20.57 11.51 0.83
C ILE A 257 21.95 12.16 0.82
N GLN A 258 22.42 12.57 2.00
CA GLN A 258 23.76 13.13 2.17
C GLN A 258 24.77 11.98 2.24
N SER A 259 25.70 11.91 1.29
CA SER A 259 26.81 10.97 1.38
C SER A 259 27.79 11.41 2.47
N ALA A 260 27.97 10.56 3.48
CA ALA A 260 29.02 10.73 4.48
C ALA A 260 30.39 10.41 3.87
N ASN A 261 30.89 11.30 3.01
CA ASN A 261 32.30 11.48 2.65
C ASN A 261 32.45 12.75 1.81
N GLY A 262 32.73 13.87 2.49
CA GLY A 262 33.00 15.14 1.80
C GLY A 262 33.10 16.33 2.73
N VAL A 263 34.06 16.34 3.66
CA VAL A 263 34.51 17.61 4.25
C VAL A 263 35.28 18.38 3.18
N LEU A 264 34.67 19.48 2.73
CA LEU A 264 35.21 20.80 2.37
C LEU A 264 34.64 21.30 1.03
N GLY A 265 33.76 22.31 1.09
CA GLY A 265 33.24 22.95 -0.12
C GLY A 265 32.19 24.02 0.15
N ASN A 266 32.63 25.10 0.78
CA ASN A 266 31.94 26.38 1.02
C ASN A 266 30.70 26.70 0.16
N VAL A 267 29.70 27.24 0.87
CA VAL A 267 28.80 28.28 0.37
C VAL A 267 29.64 29.39 -0.29
N ARG A 268 29.49 29.60 -1.59
CA ARG A 268 29.57 30.91 -2.27
C ARG A 268 29.25 30.80 -3.76
N ASP A 269 28.35 31.68 -4.19
CA ASP A 269 28.12 32.12 -5.56
C ASP A 269 29.40 32.32 -6.37
N ALA A 270 29.38 31.94 -7.66
CA ALA A 270 29.64 32.83 -8.80
C ALA A 270 29.96 32.03 -10.08
N TYR A 271 29.17 32.30 -11.13
CA TYR A 271 29.60 32.53 -12.51
C TYR A 271 31.08 32.19 -12.86
N ARG A 272 31.32 31.09 -13.60
CA ARG A 272 31.85 31.10 -14.98
C ARG A 272 32.22 29.69 -15.50
N PRO A 273 32.21 29.51 -16.84
CA PRO A 273 32.18 28.20 -17.49
C PRO A 273 33.57 27.61 -17.69
N THR A 274 33.75 26.35 -17.31
CA THR A 274 34.98 25.61 -17.58
C THR A 274 34.79 24.59 -18.69
N LYS A 275 35.54 24.84 -19.74
CA LYS A 275 35.75 24.09 -20.98
C LYS A 275 35.77 22.57 -20.79
N ALA A 276 35.10 21.93 -21.74
CA ALA A 276 35.14 20.50 -22.01
C ALA A 276 36.57 19.97 -22.08
N THR A 277 36.86 18.94 -21.29
CA THR A 277 37.97 18.04 -21.54
C THR A 277 37.35 16.68 -21.87
N LYS A 278 37.49 16.28 -23.15
CA LYS A 278 37.09 14.99 -23.67
C LYS A 278 37.92 13.90 -23.00
N ILE A 279 37.27 12.97 -22.32
CA ILE A 279 37.78 11.61 -22.15
C ILE A 279 36.81 10.71 -22.89
N ALA A 280 37.25 10.26 -24.06
CA ALA A 280 36.60 9.19 -24.80
C ALA A 280 36.79 7.88 -24.03
N SER A 281 35.69 7.24 -23.69
CA SER A 281 35.63 5.82 -23.36
C SER A 281 34.50 5.26 -24.22
N GLU A 282 34.91 4.50 -25.23
CA GLU A 282 34.05 3.67 -26.04
C GLU A 282 33.42 2.60 -25.16
N ASN A 283 32.13 2.77 -24.89
CA ASN A 283 31.17 1.69 -24.72
C ASN A 283 29.79 2.28 -25.00
N GLY A 284 29.24 1.93 -26.17
CA GLY A 284 27.96 2.40 -26.69
C GLY A 284 26.79 1.93 -25.85
N THR A 285 26.60 2.56 -24.70
CA THR A 285 25.34 2.54 -23.97
C THR A 285 24.68 3.87 -24.32
N GLU A 286 23.66 3.83 -25.18
CA GLU A 286 22.74 4.96 -25.36
C GLU A 286 22.39 5.53 -23.98
N PRO A 287 22.53 6.85 -23.73
CA PRO A 287 22.17 7.42 -22.45
C PRO A 287 20.71 7.06 -22.17
N LEU A 288 20.46 6.38 -21.04
CA LEU A 288 19.11 6.03 -20.60
C LEU A 288 18.23 7.28 -20.71
N LYS A 289 17.27 7.25 -21.64
CA LYS A 289 16.33 8.34 -21.87
C LYS A 289 15.52 8.52 -20.59
N ARG A 290 15.93 9.47 -19.75
CA ARG A 290 15.19 9.82 -18.53
C ARG A 290 13.88 10.47 -18.96
N CYS A 291 12.79 9.92 -18.48
CA CYS A 291 11.45 10.44 -18.68
C CYS A 291 10.83 10.73 -17.31
N ILE A 292 10.33 11.94 -17.12
CA ILE A 292 9.57 12.34 -15.93
C ILE A 292 8.10 12.20 -16.30
N VAL A 293 7.36 11.42 -15.51
CA VAL A 293 5.90 11.34 -15.60
C VAL A 293 5.34 12.20 -14.48
N LEU A 294 4.64 13.28 -14.83
CA LEU A 294 4.04 14.20 -13.86
C LEU A 294 2.54 14.00 -13.81
N ASP A 295 1.99 13.91 -12.61
CA ASP A 295 0.55 14.08 -12.43
C ASP A 295 0.16 15.54 -12.71
N ILE A 296 -1.12 15.78 -12.99
CA ILE A 296 -1.63 17.14 -13.25
C ILE A 296 -2.26 17.71 -11.98
N GLU A 297 -3.25 17.00 -11.43
CA GLU A 297 -3.98 17.39 -10.24
C GLU A 297 -3.08 17.28 -8.99
N GLY A 298 -2.95 18.39 -8.24
CA GLY A 298 -2.14 18.44 -7.02
C GLY A 298 -0.63 18.43 -7.24
N THR A 299 -0.16 18.30 -8.48
CA THR A 299 1.28 18.33 -8.84
C THR A 299 1.63 19.54 -9.68
N THR A 300 0.96 19.76 -10.82
CA THR A 300 1.18 20.98 -11.62
C THR A 300 0.14 22.04 -11.38
N THR A 301 -1.08 21.63 -11.03
CA THR A 301 -2.26 22.49 -10.90
C THR A 301 -2.96 22.22 -9.57
N PRO A 302 -3.45 23.24 -8.84
CA PRO A 302 -4.19 23.04 -7.60
C PRO A 302 -5.37 22.09 -7.78
N ILE A 303 -5.58 21.20 -6.81
CA ILE A 303 -6.74 20.30 -6.77
C ILE A 303 -8.05 21.11 -6.83
N SER A 304 -8.07 22.24 -6.13
CA SER A 304 -9.20 23.17 -6.12
C SER A 304 -9.55 23.70 -7.52
N PHE A 305 -8.59 23.81 -8.44
CA PHE A 305 -8.91 24.22 -9.81
C PHE A 305 -9.75 23.15 -10.54
N VAL A 306 -9.46 21.87 -10.31
CA VAL A 306 -10.24 20.77 -10.88
C VAL A 306 -11.64 20.75 -10.30
N THR A 307 -11.75 20.81 -8.96
CA THR A 307 -13.05 20.69 -8.26
C THR A 307 -13.91 21.93 -8.37
N ASP A 308 -13.30 23.12 -8.33
CA ASP A 308 -14.03 24.38 -8.18
C ASP A 308 -14.17 25.13 -9.51
N VAL A 309 -13.40 24.76 -10.54
CA VAL A 309 -13.45 25.40 -11.87
C VAL A 309 -13.82 24.39 -12.96
N LEU A 310 -13.04 23.32 -13.16
CA LEU A 310 -13.24 22.41 -14.30
C LEU A 310 -14.57 21.65 -14.23
N PHE A 311 -14.90 21.02 -13.10
CA PHE A 311 -16.18 20.29 -12.99
C PHE A 311 -17.41 21.21 -13.05
N PRO A 312 -17.45 22.36 -12.35
CA PRO A 312 -18.55 23.31 -12.49
C PRO A 312 -18.71 23.82 -13.94
N TYR A 313 -17.60 24.14 -14.61
CA TYR A 313 -17.63 24.58 -16.01
C TYR A 313 -18.18 23.49 -16.93
N ALA A 314 -17.74 22.23 -16.78
CA ALA A 314 -18.27 21.13 -17.59
C ALA A 314 -19.78 20.97 -17.42
N ARG A 315 -20.27 21.05 -16.19
CA ARG A 315 -21.71 20.96 -15.87
C ARG A 315 -22.51 22.11 -16.50
N GLU A 316 -22.00 23.33 -16.48
CA GLU A 316 -22.74 24.51 -16.96
C GLU A 316 -22.65 24.68 -18.49
N SER A 317 -21.59 24.15 -19.10
CA SER A 317 -21.30 24.30 -20.52
C SER A 317 -21.72 23.10 -21.37
N VAL A 318 -22.10 21.96 -20.79
CA VAL A 318 -22.52 20.75 -21.52
C VAL A 318 -23.62 21.04 -22.56
N GLY A 319 -24.68 21.76 -22.19
CA GLY A 319 -25.77 22.07 -23.10
C GLY A 319 -25.34 22.97 -24.26
N LYS A 320 -24.49 23.96 -23.98
CA LYS A 320 -23.95 24.89 -25.00
C LYS A 320 -23.02 24.16 -25.96
N HIS A 321 -22.12 23.34 -25.43
CA HIS A 321 -21.19 22.53 -26.21
C HIS A 321 -21.95 21.60 -27.15
N LEU A 322 -22.86 20.77 -26.60
CA LEU A 322 -23.68 19.86 -27.40
C LEU A 322 -24.51 20.58 -28.46
N ALA A 323 -25.10 21.73 -28.16
CA ALA A 323 -25.86 22.50 -29.16
C ALA A 323 -24.99 22.97 -30.33
N ALA A 324 -23.77 23.42 -30.03
CA ALA A 324 -22.81 23.93 -31.01
C ALA A 324 -22.15 22.82 -31.84
N THR A 325 -21.84 21.68 -31.23
CA THR A 325 -21.05 20.60 -31.85
C THR A 325 -21.87 19.37 -32.23
N TYR A 326 -23.19 19.38 -32.04
CA TYR A 326 -24.06 18.21 -32.28
C TYR A 326 -23.81 17.51 -33.63
N GLU A 327 -23.65 18.26 -34.71
CA GLU A 327 -23.49 17.67 -36.06
C GLU A 327 -22.09 17.11 -36.32
N THR A 328 -21.16 17.27 -35.37
CA THR A 328 -19.79 16.76 -35.50
C THR A 328 -19.74 15.27 -35.15
N ALA A 329 -18.89 14.52 -35.86
CA ALA A 329 -18.69 13.10 -35.60
C ALA A 329 -18.24 12.83 -34.15
N GLU A 330 -17.38 13.68 -33.60
CA GLU A 330 -16.86 13.58 -32.23
C GLU A 330 -18.00 13.63 -31.19
N THR A 331 -18.89 14.61 -31.31
CA THR A 331 -20.04 14.72 -30.40
C THR A 331 -21.05 13.59 -30.61
N GLN A 332 -21.24 13.10 -31.83
CA GLN A 332 -22.11 11.94 -32.06
C GLN A 332 -21.55 10.65 -31.44
N ASP A 333 -20.23 10.46 -31.47
CA ASP A 333 -19.56 9.35 -30.80
C ASP A 333 -19.70 9.44 -29.27
N ASP A 334 -19.55 10.64 -28.69
CA ASP A 334 -19.79 10.88 -27.26
C ASP A 334 -21.23 10.54 -26.86
N ILE A 335 -22.22 11.01 -27.64
CA ILE A 335 -23.65 10.73 -27.40
C ILE A 335 -23.92 9.24 -27.51
N LYS A 336 -23.29 8.52 -28.45
CA LYS A 336 -23.43 7.08 -28.60
C LYS A 336 -22.85 6.32 -27.39
N LEU A 337 -21.67 6.71 -26.90
CA LEU A 337 -21.07 6.14 -25.71
C LEU A 337 -21.93 6.39 -24.46
N LEU A 338 -22.42 7.62 -24.28
CA LEU A 338 -23.32 7.97 -23.19
C LEU A 338 -24.65 7.22 -23.28
N ARG A 339 -25.22 7.07 -24.48
CA ARG A 339 -26.44 6.28 -24.69
C ARG A 339 -26.25 4.83 -24.28
N ALA A 340 -25.12 4.20 -24.65
CA ALA A 340 -24.81 2.83 -24.24
C ALA A 340 -24.69 2.71 -22.72
N GLN A 341 -23.97 3.65 -22.08
CA GLN A 341 -23.82 3.66 -20.63
C GLN A 341 -25.16 3.84 -19.90
N VAL A 342 -26.00 4.75 -20.39
CA VAL A 342 -27.31 5.01 -19.78
C VAL A 342 -28.24 3.80 -19.92
N GLN A 343 -28.15 3.04 -21.01
CA GLN A 343 -28.92 1.79 -21.15
C GLN A 343 -28.50 0.74 -20.13
N GLU A 344 -27.20 0.61 -19.87
CA GLU A 344 -26.68 -0.25 -18.80
C GLU A 344 -27.13 0.25 -17.42
N ASP A 345 -27.09 1.55 -17.19
CA ASP A 345 -27.54 2.18 -15.94
C ASP A 345 -29.02 1.94 -15.67
N LEU A 346 -29.86 2.03 -16.70
CA LEU A 346 -31.29 1.72 -16.63
C LEU A 346 -31.54 0.24 -16.31
N ALA A 347 -30.78 -0.67 -16.94
CA ALA A 347 -30.87 -2.11 -16.67
C ALA A 347 -30.46 -2.45 -15.22
N ASN A 348 -29.52 -1.70 -14.66
CA ASN A 348 -29.03 -1.84 -13.29
C ASN A 348 -29.82 -1.03 -12.25
N GLY A 349 -30.85 -0.28 -12.67
CA GLY A 349 -31.70 0.51 -11.77
C GLY A 349 -30.99 1.70 -11.10
N VAL A 350 -30.00 2.30 -11.77
CA VAL A 350 -29.25 3.45 -11.24
C VAL A 350 -30.17 4.68 -11.16
N ALA A 351 -30.26 5.28 -9.97
CA ALA A 351 -31.08 6.47 -9.74
C ALA A 351 -30.59 7.67 -10.56
N GLY A 352 -31.49 8.32 -11.30
CA GLY A 352 -31.20 9.49 -12.12
C GLY A 352 -30.87 9.21 -13.59
N ALA A 353 -30.82 7.94 -14.00
CA ALA A 353 -30.69 7.57 -15.41
C ALA A 353 -32.02 7.79 -16.17
N LEU A 354 -31.97 8.47 -17.31
CA LEU A 354 -33.12 8.71 -18.19
C LEU A 354 -32.80 8.24 -19.61
N PRO A 355 -33.70 7.54 -20.30
CA PRO A 355 -33.42 7.04 -21.65
C PRO A 355 -33.10 8.19 -22.61
N ILE A 356 -31.95 8.11 -23.27
CA ILE A 356 -31.57 9.06 -24.32
C ILE A 356 -32.27 8.65 -25.62
N PRO A 357 -33.13 9.50 -26.21
CA PRO A 357 -33.85 9.19 -27.44
C PRO A 357 -32.93 8.83 -28.62
N PRO A 358 -33.45 8.09 -29.63
CA PRO A 358 -32.75 7.87 -30.90
C PRO A 358 -32.58 9.21 -31.64
N GLU A 359 -31.63 9.28 -32.60
CA GLU A 359 -31.39 10.50 -33.39
C GLU A 359 -32.64 11.05 -34.09
N GLU A 360 -33.59 10.16 -34.43
CA GLU A 360 -34.84 10.50 -35.10
C GLU A 360 -35.81 11.32 -34.23
N ALA A 361 -35.62 11.34 -32.90
CA ALA A 361 -36.49 12.07 -31.97
C ALA A 361 -36.26 13.60 -31.98
N GLY A 362 -35.26 14.08 -32.72
CA GLY A 362 -34.97 15.50 -32.85
C GLY A 362 -33.83 15.96 -31.92
N LYS A 363 -32.97 16.84 -32.46
CA LYS A 363 -31.74 17.31 -31.83
C LYS A 363 -31.94 17.88 -30.42
N GLN A 364 -32.98 18.66 -30.19
CA GLN A 364 -33.22 19.32 -28.90
C GLN A 364 -33.55 18.32 -27.79
N ASP A 365 -34.33 17.28 -28.10
CA ASP A 365 -34.74 16.27 -27.13
C ASP A 365 -33.57 15.36 -26.74
N VAL A 366 -32.71 15.01 -27.72
CA VAL A 366 -31.48 14.25 -27.45
C VAL A 366 -30.54 15.04 -26.54
N ILE A 367 -30.30 16.32 -26.85
CA ILE A 367 -29.43 17.17 -26.03
C ILE A 367 -29.99 17.30 -24.60
N ALA A 368 -31.28 17.58 -24.45
CA ALA A 368 -31.90 17.73 -23.12
C ALA A 368 -31.76 16.45 -22.28
N ALA A 369 -31.96 15.28 -22.88
CA ALA A 369 -31.77 13.99 -22.20
C ALA A 369 -30.31 13.74 -21.81
N VAL A 370 -29.35 14.05 -22.69
CA VAL A 370 -27.91 13.90 -22.40
C VAL A 370 -27.49 14.83 -21.27
N VAL A 371 -27.89 16.11 -21.31
CA VAL A 371 -27.59 17.10 -20.27
C VAL A 371 -28.08 16.60 -18.91
N THR A 372 -29.34 16.14 -18.84
CA THR A 372 -29.93 15.66 -17.59
C THR A 372 -29.17 14.47 -17.00
N ASN A 373 -28.77 13.50 -17.86
CA ASN A 373 -27.98 12.36 -17.42
C ASN A 373 -26.58 12.77 -16.95
N VAL A 374 -25.90 13.65 -17.70
CA VAL A 374 -24.56 14.14 -17.36
C VAL A 374 -24.59 14.91 -16.04
N GLU A 375 -25.57 15.78 -15.82
CA GLU A 375 -25.75 16.49 -14.55
C GLU A 375 -25.95 15.53 -13.37
N ALA A 376 -26.79 14.49 -13.56
CA ALA A 376 -26.99 13.46 -12.55
C ALA A 376 -25.71 12.66 -12.26
N MET A 377 -24.95 12.30 -13.29
CA MET A 377 -23.68 11.58 -13.16
C MET A 377 -22.61 12.41 -12.45
N ILE A 378 -22.50 13.71 -12.77
CA ILE A 378 -21.58 14.63 -12.10
C ILE A 378 -21.97 14.83 -10.64
N LYS A 379 -23.27 15.04 -10.35
CA LYS A 379 -23.77 15.20 -8.98
C LYS A 379 -23.52 13.97 -8.11
N ALA A 380 -23.53 12.78 -8.71
CA ALA A 380 -23.25 11.52 -8.04
C ALA A 380 -21.76 11.12 -8.07
N ASP A 381 -20.84 12.01 -8.50
CA ASP A 381 -19.39 11.78 -8.62
C ASP A 381 -19.04 10.46 -9.35
N ARG A 382 -19.76 10.17 -10.44
CA ARG A 382 -19.61 8.91 -11.16
C ARG A 382 -18.39 8.92 -12.07
N LYS A 383 -17.45 8.00 -11.84
CA LYS A 383 -16.19 7.88 -12.58
C LYS A 383 -16.32 6.99 -13.83
N ILE A 384 -17.09 7.43 -14.81
CA ILE A 384 -17.40 6.66 -16.04
C ILE A 384 -16.56 7.17 -17.22
N THR A 385 -16.06 6.25 -18.05
CA THR A 385 -15.32 6.58 -19.28
C THR A 385 -16.09 7.52 -20.22
N ALA A 386 -17.36 7.22 -20.51
CA ALA A 386 -18.18 8.03 -21.43
C ALA A 386 -18.37 9.48 -20.95
N LEU A 387 -18.47 9.68 -19.63
CA LEU A 387 -18.56 11.03 -19.05
C LEU A 387 -17.23 11.79 -19.17
N LYS A 388 -16.11 11.11 -18.90
CA LYS A 388 -14.77 11.72 -18.95
C LYS A 388 -14.38 12.19 -20.36
N GLU A 389 -14.73 11.41 -21.39
CA GLU A 389 -14.51 11.80 -22.79
C GLU A 389 -15.23 13.11 -23.11
N LEU A 390 -16.54 13.18 -22.85
CA LEU A 390 -17.33 14.40 -23.09
C LEU A 390 -16.82 15.60 -22.27
N GLN A 391 -16.47 15.39 -20.99
CA GLN A 391 -15.88 16.45 -20.15
C GLN A 391 -14.58 16.99 -20.77
N GLY A 392 -13.73 16.13 -21.31
CA GLY A 392 -12.52 16.51 -22.04
C GLY A 392 -12.81 17.41 -23.24
N HIS A 393 -13.83 17.10 -24.03
CA HIS A 393 -14.24 17.91 -25.20
C HIS A 393 -14.83 19.26 -24.80
N ILE A 394 -15.60 19.31 -23.71
CA ILE A 394 -16.15 20.55 -23.16
C ILE A 394 -15.00 21.46 -22.67
N TRP A 395 -14.05 20.93 -21.90
CA TRP A 395 -12.91 21.71 -21.42
C TRP A 395 -12.04 22.21 -22.56
N ARG A 396 -11.79 21.37 -23.59
CA ARG A 396 -11.06 21.77 -24.79
C ARG A 396 -11.71 23.00 -25.45
N THR A 397 -13.03 23.00 -25.55
CA THR A 397 -13.80 24.13 -26.09
C THR A 397 -13.65 25.38 -25.21
N GLY A 398 -13.73 25.22 -23.90
CA GLY A 398 -13.56 26.34 -22.95
C GLY A 398 -12.17 26.98 -22.99
N PHE A 399 -11.11 26.18 -23.11
CA PHE A 399 -9.76 26.70 -23.30
C PHE A 399 -9.58 27.39 -24.66
N GLN A 400 -10.10 26.81 -25.74
CA GLN A 400 -10.02 27.42 -27.08
C GLN A 400 -10.74 28.76 -27.17
N ASN A 401 -11.83 28.93 -26.43
CA ASN A 401 -12.62 30.15 -26.39
C ASN A 401 -12.13 31.16 -25.33
N ASN A 402 -11.04 30.87 -24.61
CA ASN A 402 -10.55 31.65 -23.47
C ASN A 402 -11.58 31.83 -22.33
N GLU A 403 -12.55 30.93 -22.22
CA GLU A 403 -13.50 30.89 -21.09
C GLU A 403 -12.92 30.17 -19.87
N LEU A 404 -11.94 29.28 -20.12
CA LEU A 404 -11.11 28.66 -19.09
C LEU A 404 -9.67 29.14 -19.24
N GLN A 405 -9.04 29.49 -18.12
CA GLN A 405 -7.62 29.77 -18.03
C GLN A 405 -6.98 28.76 -17.09
N SER A 406 -5.85 28.19 -17.51
CA SER A 406 -5.13 27.21 -16.70
C SER A 406 -4.44 27.90 -15.53
N VAL A 407 -4.38 27.22 -14.39
CA VAL A 407 -3.59 27.64 -13.24
C VAL A 407 -2.54 26.58 -12.97
N VAL A 408 -1.28 26.99 -12.86
CA VAL A 408 -0.19 26.12 -12.43
C VAL A 408 0.50 26.73 -11.21
N PHE A 409 1.15 25.89 -10.40
CA PHE A 409 2.00 26.41 -9.32
C PHE A 409 3.17 27.20 -9.89
N GLU A 410 3.63 28.22 -9.17
CA GLU A 410 4.64 29.17 -9.65
C GLU A 410 5.98 28.51 -10.00
N ASP A 411 6.30 27.38 -9.37
CA ASP A 411 7.54 26.62 -9.57
C ASP A 411 7.49 25.66 -10.76
N VAL A 412 6.31 25.38 -11.31
CA VAL A 412 6.10 24.40 -12.39
C VAL A 412 6.71 24.85 -13.71
N PRO A 413 6.50 26.09 -14.21
CA PRO A 413 7.12 26.54 -15.45
C PRO A 413 8.65 26.46 -15.38
N GLU A 414 9.25 26.92 -14.28
CA GLU A 414 10.70 26.86 -14.09
C GLU A 414 11.21 25.41 -14.05
N ALA A 415 10.48 24.50 -13.41
CA ALA A 415 10.85 23.08 -13.37
C ALA A 415 10.82 22.45 -14.77
N LEU A 416 9.77 22.71 -15.55
CA LEU A 416 9.63 22.22 -16.92
C LEU A 416 10.74 22.78 -17.84
N GLU A 417 11.05 24.08 -17.74
CA GLU A 417 12.16 24.69 -18.48
C GLU A 417 13.50 24.05 -18.14
N ARG A 418 13.79 23.84 -16.85
CA ARG A 418 15.02 23.19 -16.39
C ARG A 418 15.15 21.77 -16.92
N TRP A 419 14.09 20.97 -16.85
CA TRP A 419 14.12 19.59 -17.34
C TRP A 419 14.27 19.53 -18.86
N HIS A 420 13.62 20.45 -19.58
CA HIS A 420 13.77 20.56 -21.01
C HIS A 420 15.21 20.92 -21.42
N ALA A 421 15.81 21.91 -20.77
CA ALA A 421 17.19 22.34 -21.02
C ALA A 421 18.21 21.20 -20.76
N LEU A 422 17.87 20.26 -19.89
CA LEU A 422 18.67 19.06 -19.59
C LEU A 422 18.41 17.89 -20.57
N GLY A 423 17.53 18.07 -21.56
CA GLY A 423 17.17 17.02 -22.52
C GLY A 423 16.32 15.89 -21.92
N ILE A 424 15.68 16.12 -20.76
CA ILE A 424 14.83 15.15 -20.09
C ILE A 424 13.43 15.23 -20.69
N LYS A 425 12.87 14.07 -21.07
CA LYS A 425 11.50 14.01 -21.59
C LYS A 425 10.51 14.16 -20.43
N VAL A 426 9.53 15.04 -20.54
CA VAL A 426 8.42 15.14 -19.57
C VAL A 426 7.15 14.64 -20.24
N THR A 427 6.33 13.86 -19.52
CA THR A 427 5.05 13.34 -19.99
C THR A 427 4.00 13.41 -18.88
N PHE A 428 2.74 13.54 -19.25
CA PHE A 428 1.60 13.55 -18.33
C PHE A 428 0.72 12.31 -18.60
N PRO A 429 0.27 11.57 -17.57
CA PRO A 429 -0.52 10.35 -17.74
C PRO A 429 -2.01 10.62 -17.97
N CYS A 430 -2.48 11.86 -17.80
CA CYS A 430 -3.90 12.21 -17.92
C CYS A 430 -4.18 13.01 -19.20
N LEU A 431 -5.06 12.46 -20.04
CA LEU A 431 -5.61 13.11 -21.24
C LEU A 431 -6.67 14.16 -20.81
N ILE A 432 -6.27 15.26 -20.16
CA ILE A 432 -7.05 16.50 -20.25
C ILE A 432 -6.57 17.18 -21.53
N VAL A 433 -7.40 17.07 -22.56
CA VAL A 433 -7.04 17.47 -23.93
C VAL A 433 -6.89 19.00 -24.01
N CYS A 434 -5.65 19.48 -23.91
CA CYS A 434 -5.24 20.72 -24.54
C CYS A 434 -4.84 20.42 -26.00
N ASN A 435 -5.41 21.21 -26.90
CA ASN A 435 -5.44 21.07 -28.35
C ASN A 435 -4.05 21.02 -29.02
N VAL A 436 -3.70 19.88 -29.66
CA VAL A 436 -3.03 19.87 -30.98
C VAL A 436 -3.58 18.68 -31.79
N LYS A 437 -4.17 18.96 -32.96
CA LYS A 437 -4.78 17.97 -33.86
C LYS A 437 -3.75 17.01 -34.52
N PRO A 438 -4.21 15.85 -35.05
CA PRO A 438 -3.43 14.63 -35.17
C PRO A 438 -2.96 14.35 -36.60
N VAL A 439 -1.66 14.42 -36.86
CA VAL A 439 -0.96 13.64 -37.89
C VAL A 439 0.50 13.54 -37.44
N GLU A 440 1.02 12.31 -37.43
CA GLU A 440 2.43 11.94 -37.22
C GLU A 440 3.02 12.04 -35.80
N MET A 441 3.44 10.87 -35.30
CA MET A 441 4.53 10.72 -34.35
C MET A 441 5.65 11.72 -34.66
N PHE A 442 6.17 12.45 -33.68
CA PHE A 442 7.60 12.66 -33.38
C PHE A 442 7.74 13.77 -32.32
N GLN A 443 8.83 13.69 -31.55
CA GLN A 443 9.39 14.67 -30.62
C GLN A 443 8.72 16.05 -30.58
N VAL A 444 8.18 16.44 -29.42
CA VAL A 444 7.84 17.83 -29.15
C VAL A 444 8.78 18.36 -28.08
N ASP A 445 9.63 19.32 -28.49
CA ASP A 445 10.36 20.25 -27.64
C ASP A 445 9.40 20.95 -26.67
N CYS A 446 9.75 21.04 -25.38
CA CYS A 446 8.97 21.77 -24.37
C CYS A 446 8.84 23.27 -24.68
N GLN A 447 9.55 23.79 -25.69
CA GLN A 447 9.44 25.19 -26.13
C GLN A 447 8.03 25.56 -26.60
N LYS A 448 7.22 24.61 -27.09
CA LYS A 448 5.80 24.84 -27.44
C LYS A 448 4.83 24.72 -26.26
N TYR A 449 5.25 24.12 -25.14
CA TYR A 449 4.44 24.07 -23.92
C TYR A 449 4.36 25.45 -23.27
N LEU A 450 5.44 26.24 -23.31
CA LEU A 450 5.50 27.57 -22.69
C LEU A 450 4.66 28.64 -23.40
N GLU A 451 4.45 28.56 -24.71
CA GLU A 451 3.63 29.56 -25.44
C GLU A 451 2.12 29.46 -25.14
N ILE A 452 1.66 28.40 -24.47
CA ILE A 452 0.26 28.24 -24.03
C ILE A 452 0.06 28.78 -22.61
N PHE A 453 1.14 28.96 -21.84
CA PHE A 453 1.11 29.40 -20.44
C PHE A 453 1.52 30.87 -20.24
N VAL A 454 1.88 31.62 -21.29
CA VAL A 454 2.23 33.05 -21.24
C VAL A 454 1.28 33.90 -22.07
#